data_AF-A0ABD0QL92-F1
#
_entry.id   AF-A0ABD0QL92-F1
#
_cell.length_a   1.000
_cell.length_b   1.000
_cell.length_c   1.000
_cell.angle_alpha   90.00
_cell.angle_beta   90.00
_cell.angle_gamma   90.00
#
_symmetry.space_group_name_H-M   'P 1'
#
loop_
_entity.id
_entity.type
_entity.pdbx_description
1 polymer ?
#
loop_
_entity_poly.entity_id
_entity_poly.type
_entity_poly.pdbx_seq_one_letter_code
_entity_poly.pdbx_strand_id
1 'polypeptide(L)'
;GLNAYGQFWEMVKSHWVEFLPIFTNMHEPLTRSTFRDLFQIQWSKSGTKKREAEEETIYYWELVLKMIEDKKLKAPQDELHFEEILAFVTGADEKPSIDFYQPEQRGSRLPYSNTCMMGLFLPRVVKNE
;
A
#
# COMPACT_ATOMS: atom_id res chain seq x y z
N GLY A 1 -3.03 -32.97 9.08
CA GLY A 1 -2.57 -31.84 9.93
C GLY A 1 -1.17 -31.43 9.53
N LEU A 2 -0.61 -30.36 10.09
CA LEU A 2 0.69 -29.77 9.67
C LEU A 2 1.86 -30.76 9.68
N ASN A 3 1.84 -31.80 10.53
CA ASN A 3 2.87 -32.84 10.53
C ASN A 3 2.82 -33.82 9.35
N ALA A 4 1.75 -33.80 8.52
CA ALA A 4 1.64 -34.67 7.36
C ALA A 4 2.67 -34.34 6.26
N TYR A 5 3.28 -33.17 6.32
CA TYR A 5 4.33 -32.73 5.41
C TYR A 5 5.57 -32.36 6.24
N GLY A 6 6.56 -33.24 6.26
CA GLY A 6 7.88 -32.94 6.84
C GLY A 6 7.92 -32.66 8.34
N GLN A 7 6.92 -33.12 9.11
CA GLN A 7 6.84 -32.87 10.57
C GLN A 7 6.88 -31.38 10.94
N PHE A 8 6.31 -30.52 10.08
CA PHE A 8 6.42 -29.07 10.21
C PHE A 8 5.98 -28.53 11.58
N TRP A 9 4.97 -29.11 12.22
CA TRP A 9 4.54 -28.66 13.55
C TRP A 9 5.54 -29.03 14.67
N GLU A 10 6.23 -30.16 14.55
CA GLU A 10 7.34 -30.48 15.48
C GLU A 10 8.52 -29.53 15.29
N MET A 11 8.81 -29.14 14.05
CA MET A 11 9.83 -28.15 13.72
C MET A 11 9.49 -26.78 14.30
N VAL A 12 8.26 -26.28 14.08
CA VAL A 12 7.80 -25.00 14.64
C VAL A 12 7.84 -25.01 16.17
N LYS A 13 7.43 -26.10 16.84
CA LYS A 13 7.53 -26.19 18.30
C LYS A 13 8.98 -26.15 18.81
N SER A 14 9.88 -26.85 18.13
CA SER A 14 11.29 -26.95 18.54
C SER A 14 12.06 -25.65 18.32
N HIS A 15 11.66 -24.86 17.32
CA HIS A 15 12.31 -23.62 16.91
C HIS A 15 11.38 -22.40 17.01
N TRP A 16 10.44 -22.39 17.95
CA TRP A 16 9.31 -21.45 17.94
C TRP A 16 9.73 -19.96 17.96
N VAL A 17 10.88 -19.63 18.54
CA VAL A 17 11.43 -18.28 18.56
C VAL A 17 11.80 -17.81 17.15
N GLU A 18 12.35 -18.70 16.32
CA GLU A 18 12.71 -18.41 14.92
C GLU A 18 11.46 -18.23 14.04
N PHE A 19 10.38 -18.94 14.37
CA PHE A 19 9.10 -18.86 13.68
C PHE A 19 8.19 -17.74 14.21
N LEU A 20 8.50 -17.14 15.36
CA LEU A 20 7.69 -16.11 15.98
C LEU A 20 7.48 -14.90 15.04
N PRO A 21 8.51 -14.33 14.37
CA PRO A 21 8.31 -13.21 13.44
C PRO A 21 7.53 -13.60 12.17
N ILE A 22 7.45 -14.88 11.84
CA ILE A 22 6.74 -15.38 10.66
C ILE A 22 5.24 -15.50 10.94
N PHE A 23 4.88 -15.99 12.14
CA PHE A 23 3.49 -16.22 12.52
C PHE A 23 2.84 -15.08 13.31
N THR A 24 3.62 -14.07 13.70
CA THR A 24 3.13 -12.93 14.47
C THR A 24 3.58 -11.63 13.83
N ASN A 25 2.77 -10.58 13.98
CA ASN A 25 3.07 -9.26 13.43
C ASN A 25 4.09 -8.52 14.33
N MET A 26 5.31 -9.04 14.40
CA MET A 26 6.44 -8.50 15.20
C MET A 26 7.30 -7.50 14.43
N HIS A 27 6.86 -7.05 13.26
CA HIS A 27 7.65 -6.14 12.44
C HIS A 27 7.71 -4.73 13.02
N GLU A 28 8.86 -4.08 12.84
CA GLU A 28 8.98 -2.64 13.09
C GLU A 28 7.98 -1.88 12.20
N PRO A 29 7.36 -0.79 12.69
CA PRO A 29 6.47 0.02 11.89
C PRO A 29 7.15 0.48 10.60
N LEU A 30 6.44 0.38 9.49
CA LEU A 30 6.91 0.82 8.19
C LEU A 30 7.26 2.30 8.23
N THR A 31 8.41 2.65 7.64
CA THR A 31 8.77 4.04 7.38
C THR A 31 8.22 4.48 6.03
N ARG A 32 8.11 5.79 5.79
CA ARG A 32 7.70 6.30 4.48
C ARG A 32 8.62 5.84 3.36
N SER A 33 9.94 5.79 3.61
CA SER A 33 10.91 5.31 2.64
C SER A 33 10.70 3.84 2.29
N THR A 34 10.57 2.98 3.31
CA THR A 34 10.34 1.54 3.09
C THR A 34 9.02 1.31 2.38
N PHE A 35 7.96 2.02 2.79
CA PHE A 35 6.65 1.93 2.17
C PHE A 35 6.69 2.33 0.69
N ARG A 36 7.36 3.43 0.34
CA ARG A 36 7.49 3.87 -1.06
C ARG A 36 8.18 2.83 -1.94
N ASP A 37 9.22 2.20 -1.42
CA ASP A 37 10.00 1.20 -2.16
C ASP A 37 9.19 -0.08 -2.44
N LEU A 38 8.06 -0.30 -1.75
CA LEU A 38 7.12 -1.39 -2.03
C LEU A 38 6.35 -1.17 -3.34
N PHE A 39 6.20 0.05 -3.83
CA PHE A 39 5.33 0.32 -4.98
C PHE A 39 6.12 0.54 -6.28
N GLN A 40 5.58 0.03 -7.39
CA GLN A 40 5.99 0.45 -8.73
C GLN A 40 4.93 1.36 -9.36
N ILE A 41 5.33 2.56 -9.79
CA ILE A 41 4.40 3.50 -10.43
C ILE A 41 4.31 3.21 -11.93
N GLN A 42 3.09 2.97 -12.42
CA GLN A 42 2.82 2.73 -13.84
C GLN A 42 2.51 4.05 -14.54
N TRP A 43 3.55 4.61 -15.17
CA TRP A 43 3.46 5.92 -15.79
C TRP A 43 2.96 5.88 -17.23
N SER A 44 2.19 6.89 -17.61
CA SER A 44 1.99 7.25 -19.01
C SER A 44 3.28 7.74 -19.67
N LYS A 45 3.28 7.74 -21.00
CA LYS A 45 4.40 8.25 -21.81
C LYS A 45 4.78 9.69 -21.42
N SER A 46 6.08 9.94 -21.27
CA SER A 46 6.64 11.26 -20.97
C SER A 46 6.21 12.33 -21.97
N GLY A 47 5.99 13.56 -21.48
CA GLY A 47 5.58 14.70 -22.30
C GLY A 47 4.09 14.71 -22.69
N THR A 48 3.27 13.86 -22.07
CA THR A 48 1.81 13.87 -22.26
C THR A 48 1.12 14.59 -21.11
N LYS A 49 -0.04 15.21 -21.37
CA LYS A 49 -0.89 15.77 -20.31
C LYS A 49 -1.28 14.74 -19.24
N LYS A 50 -1.37 13.46 -19.63
CA LYS A 50 -1.60 12.35 -18.68
C LYS A 50 -0.43 12.19 -17.72
N ARG A 51 0.80 12.22 -18.23
CA ARG A 51 2.01 12.16 -17.41
C ARG A 51 2.09 13.33 -16.41
N GLU A 52 1.82 14.56 -16.87
CA GLU A 52 1.81 15.74 -15.98
C GLU A 52 0.80 15.58 -14.84
N ALA A 53 -0.41 15.11 -15.16
CA ALA A 53 -1.45 14.84 -14.16
C ALA A 53 -1.07 13.72 -13.18
N GLU A 54 -0.38 12.68 -13.65
CA GLU A 54 0.13 11.60 -12.81
C GLU A 54 1.23 12.10 -11.87
N GLU A 55 2.12 12.98 -12.32
CA GLU A 55 3.18 13.57 -11.49
C GLU A 55 2.60 14.46 -10.41
N GLU A 56 1.61 15.28 -10.75
CA GLU A 56 0.86 16.09 -9.78
C GLU A 56 0.14 15.19 -8.74
N THR A 57 -0.44 14.07 -9.19
CA THR A 57 -1.11 13.10 -8.30
C THR A 57 -0.12 12.44 -7.35
N ILE A 58 1.06 12.03 -7.83
CA ILE A 58 2.13 11.45 -6.99
C ILE A 58 2.68 12.49 -6.01
N TYR A 59 2.79 13.76 -6.40
CA TYR A 59 3.17 14.81 -5.48
C TYR A 59 2.19 14.92 -4.29
N TYR A 60 0.88 14.94 -4.55
CA TYR A 60 -0.12 14.94 -3.46
C TYR A 60 -0.10 13.65 -2.63
N TRP A 61 0.11 12.50 -3.26
CA TRP A 61 0.28 11.23 -2.56
C TRP A 61 1.47 11.27 -1.59
N GLU A 62 2.61 11.80 -2.02
CA GLU A 62 3.78 11.98 -1.16
C GLU A 62 3.52 12.90 0.04
N LEU A 63 2.68 13.92 -0.13
CA LEU A 63 2.22 14.76 1.00
C LEU A 63 1.37 13.96 1.98
N VAL A 64 0.49 13.07 1.50
CA VAL A 64 -0.30 12.17 2.36
C VAL A 64 0.61 11.23 3.14
N LEU A 65 1.57 10.57 2.47
CA LEU A 65 2.53 9.69 3.14
C LEU A 65 3.33 10.44 4.21
N LYS A 66 3.70 11.70 3.94
CA LYS A 66 4.38 12.55 4.92
C LYS A 66 3.49 12.92 6.11
N MET A 67 2.18 13.15 5.89
CA MET A 67 1.23 13.43 6.97
C MET A 67 1.04 12.22 7.90
N ILE A 68 1.05 11.00 7.34
CA ILE A 68 1.03 9.74 8.10
C ILE A 68 2.30 9.62 8.94
N GLU A 69 3.48 9.80 8.33
CA GLU A 69 4.79 9.74 9.01
C GLU A 69 4.89 10.77 10.15
N ASP A 70 4.43 12.00 9.91
CA ASP A 70 4.45 13.07 10.90
C ASP A 70 3.35 12.92 11.98
N LYS A 71 2.48 11.90 11.90
CA LYS A 71 1.28 11.69 12.75
C LYS A 71 0.36 12.93 12.83
N LYS A 72 0.24 13.66 11.73
CA LYS A 72 -0.49 14.95 11.67
C LYS A 72 -1.95 14.83 11.22
N LEU A 73 -2.47 13.62 11.07
CA LEU A 73 -3.88 13.41 10.77
C LEU A 73 -4.72 13.85 11.97
N LYS A 74 -5.49 14.92 11.81
CA LYS A 74 -6.20 15.63 12.89
C LYS A 74 -7.44 14.89 13.42
N ALA A 75 -7.69 13.65 13.00
CA ALA A 75 -8.86 12.89 13.44
C ALA A 75 -8.53 12.12 14.74
N PRO A 76 -9.23 12.35 15.86
CA PRO A 76 -8.91 11.73 17.15
C PRO A 76 -9.11 10.21 17.21
N GLN A 77 -9.66 9.57 16.16
CA GLN A 77 -10.05 8.15 16.15
C GLN A 77 -9.53 7.35 14.95
N ASP A 78 -8.77 7.97 14.03
CA ASP A 78 -8.28 7.32 12.81
C ASP A 78 -6.79 7.68 12.60
N GLU A 79 -5.90 7.08 13.40
CA GLU A 79 -4.47 7.07 13.09
C GLU A 79 -4.26 6.12 11.89
N LEU A 80 -4.35 6.63 10.67
CA LEU A 80 -4.05 5.86 9.47
C LEU A 80 -2.57 5.46 9.48
N HIS A 81 -2.28 4.16 9.43
CA HIS A 81 -0.92 3.63 9.37
C HIS A 81 -0.56 3.09 7.98
N PHE A 82 0.74 3.02 7.68
CA PHE A 82 1.23 2.47 6.41
C PHE A 82 0.82 1.00 6.22
N GLU A 83 0.76 0.25 7.32
CA GLU A 83 0.35 -1.16 7.37
C GLU A 83 -1.12 -1.34 6.97
N GLU A 84 -1.99 -0.40 7.31
CA GLU A 84 -3.40 -0.44 6.90
C GLU A 84 -3.56 -0.21 5.40
N ILE A 85 -2.77 0.72 4.84
CA ILE A 85 -2.72 0.94 3.39
C ILE A 85 -2.11 -0.29 2.70
N LEU A 86 -1.05 -0.88 3.27
CA LEU A 86 -0.43 -2.07 2.70
C LEU A 86 -1.41 -3.24 2.70
N ALA A 87 -2.08 -3.52 3.82
CA ALA A 87 -3.09 -4.57 3.93
C ALA A 87 -4.26 -4.36 2.96
N PHE A 88 -4.67 -3.11 2.74
CA PHE A 88 -5.67 -2.75 1.74
C PHE A 88 -5.24 -3.07 0.31
N VAL A 89 -3.95 -2.91 0.00
CA VAL A 89 -3.41 -3.07 -1.35
C VAL A 89 -3.00 -4.52 -1.66
N THR A 90 -2.25 -5.17 -0.76
CA THR A 90 -1.44 -6.33 -1.16
C THR A 90 -2.17 -7.65 -1.04
N GLY A 91 -2.74 -8.02 0.11
CA GLY A 91 -3.42 -9.31 0.26
C GLY A 91 -2.60 -10.60 -0.03
N ALA A 92 -1.44 -10.58 -0.73
CA ALA A 92 -0.53 -11.69 -1.06
C ALA A 92 0.77 -11.22 -1.80
N ASP A 93 1.56 -12.17 -2.37
CA ASP A 93 3.03 -12.23 -2.52
C ASP A 93 3.74 -11.59 -3.77
N GLU A 94 3.25 -10.50 -4.38
CA GLU A 94 4.08 -9.74 -5.36
C GLU A 94 4.12 -8.23 -5.06
N LYS A 95 5.01 -7.51 -5.75
CA LYS A 95 5.26 -6.09 -5.50
C LYS A 95 4.05 -5.25 -5.98
N PRO A 96 3.37 -4.48 -5.10
CA PRO A 96 2.19 -3.73 -5.49
C PRO A 96 2.47 -2.61 -6.52
N SER A 97 1.51 -2.32 -7.39
CA SER A 97 1.57 -1.22 -8.37
C SER A 97 0.72 -0.02 -7.94
N ILE A 98 1.11 1.18 -8.38
CA ILE A 98 0.22 2.34 -8.39
C ILE A 98 -0.19 2.61 -9.84
N ASP A 99 -1.50 2.59 -10.07
CA ASP A 99 -2.15 2.82 -11.35
C ASP A 99 -3.09 4.03 -11.27
N PHE A 100 -3.38 4.63 -12.42
CA PHE A 100 -4.15 5.88 -12.48
C PHE A 100 -5.40 5.78 -13.35
N TYR A 101 -6.52 6.28 -12.85
CA TYR A 101 -7.78 6.40 -13.61
C TYR A 101 -8.24 7.85 -13.75
N GLN A 102 -9.07 8.11 -14.75
CA GLN A 102 -9.70 9.43 -14.91
C GLN A 102 -10.96 9.49 -14.03
N PRO A 103 -11.12 10.49 -13.15
CA PRO A 103 -12.36 10.67 -12.39
C PRO A 103 -13.55 10.82 -13.33
N GLU A 104 -14.68 10.19 -13.00
CA GLU A 104 -15.91 10.32 -13.79
C GLU A 104 -16.59 11.67 -13.52
N GLN A 105 -17.20 12.27 -14.54
CA GLN A 105 -17.86 13.59 -14.41
C GLN A 105 -19.08 13.61 -13.48
N ARG A 106 -19.67 12.46 -13.15
CA ARG A 106 -20.86 12.35 -12.29
C ARG A 106 -20.56 11.91 -10.86
N GLY A 107 -19.28 11.76 -10.52
CA GLY A 107 -18.84 11.39 -9.18
C GLY A 107 -17.36 11.06 -9.17
N SER A 108 -16.62 11.66 -8.25
CA SER A 108 -15.24 11.29 -7.97
C SER A 108 -15.25 9.90 -7.35
N ARG A 109 -14.95 8.87 -8.15
CA ARG A 109 -14.69 7.52 -7.61
C ARG A 109 -13.60 7.66 -6.53
N LEU A 110 -13.77 6.97 -5.40
CA LEU A 110 -12.75 6.93 -4.35
C LEU A 110 -11.55 6.10 -4.83
N PRO A 111 -10.34 6.33 -4.29
CA PRO A 111 -9.23 5.39 -4.44
C PRO A 111 -9.68 3.97 -4.10
N TYR A 112 -9.20 2.99 -4.87
CA TYR A 112 -9.57 1.60 -4.65
C TYR A 112 -8.38 0.68 -4.91
N SER A 113 -8.43 -0.54 -4.39
CA SER A 113 -7.42 -1.58 -4.65
C SER A 113 -8.01 -2.75 -5.45
N ASN A 114 -7.14 -3.45 -6.17
CA ASN A 114 -7.41 -4.79 -6.68
C ASN A 114 -6.35 -5.72 -6.10
N THR A 115 -6.71 -6.47 -5.07
CA THR A 115 -5.79 -7.36 -4.35
C THR A 115 -5.29 -8.52 -5.22
N CYS A 116 -6.09 -8.99 -6.20
CA CYS A 116 -5.66 -10.03 -7.15
C CYS A 116 -4.59 -9.55 -8.14
N MET A 117 -4.46 -8.23 -8.35
CA MET A 117 -3.42 -7.63 -9.19
C MET A 117 -2.44 -6.75 -8.37
N MET A 118 -2.64 -6.68 -7.04
CA MET A 118 -1.94 -5.80 -6.10
C MET A 118 -1.79 -4.35 -6.58
N GLY A 119 -2.83 -3.82 -7.21
CA GLY A 119 -2.84 -2.46 -7.73
C GLY A 119 -3.59 -1.52 -6.79
N LEU A 120 -2.95 -0.41 -6.41
CA LEU A 120 -3.61 0.77 -5.84
C LEU A 120 -3.96 1.73 -6.99
N PHE A 121 -5.25 2.00 -7.15
CA PHE A 121 -5.75 2.86 -8.20
C PHE A 121 -6.08 4.25 -7.65
N LEU A 122 -5.32 5.24 -8.11
CA LEU A 122 -5.49 6.63 -7.71
C LEU A 122 -6.17 7.45 -8.82
N PRO A 123 -7.06 8.39 -8.47
CA PRO A 123 -7.63 9.32 -9.45
C PRO A 123 -6.56 10.30 -9.95
N ARG A 124 -6.48 10.50 -11.28
CA ARG A 124 -5.70 11.59 -11.86
C ARG A 124 -6.35 12.92 -11.51
N VAL A 125 -5.65 13.76 -10.74
CA VAL A 125 -5.98 15.16 -10.46
C VAL A 125 -7.46 15.38 -10.07
N VAL A 126 -7.72 15.39 -8.77
CA VAL A 126 -9.00 15.84 -8.21
C VAL A 126 -8.82 17.27 -7.74
N LYS A 127 -9.04 18.24 -8.64
CA LYS A 127 -9.14 19.65 -8.23
C LYS A 127 -10.54 19.89 -7.69
N ASN A 128 -10.63 20.38 -6.46
CA ASN A 128 -11.84 21.08 -6.04
C ASN A 128 -11.89 22.38 -6.85
N GLU A 129 -12.99 22.60 -7.57
CA GLU A 129 -13.34 23.96 -8.01
C GLU A 129 -13.62 24.86 -6.82
#